data_AF-A0A0L6WW97-F1
#
_entry.id   AF-A0A0L6WW97-F1
#
_cell.length_a   1.000
_cell.length_b   1.000
_cell.length_c   1.000
_cell.angle_alpha   90.00
_cell.angle_beta   90.00
_cell.angle_gamma   90.00
#
_symmetry.space_group_name_H-M   'P 1'
#
loop_
_entity.id
_entity.type
_entity.pdbx_description
1 polymer ?
#
loop_
_entity_poly.entity_id
_entity_poly.type
_entity_poly.pdbx_seq_one_letter_code
_entity_poly.pdbx_strand_id
1 'polypeptide(L)'
;MSCAHYSPSFSQLVSAVKRLSYFGIDPKSSIIPNTHIYSLILSHAPLRPLELYTLSANYDLYDLAVATSSHLLSFPLSSLTDEMAQAIGAVYLKRLFFLHFGRSDALKRILLSPPHPHPPTPSCDFSDQKKLTRAWALASAYLAWDARPDLSTSTMESALRPLEEHLVCEDCKAALQTRIRTLVVQWAMVKVRAI
;
A
#
# COMPACT_ATOMS: atom_id res chain seq x y z
N MET A 1 31.56 5.80 20.25
CA MET A 1 32.00 6.27 18.91
C MET A 1 31.09 5.63 17.88
N SER A 2 30.51 6.41 16.95
CA SER A 2 29.60 5.90 15.93
C SER A 2 30.38 5.37 14.73
N CYS A 3 30.18 4.10 14.36
CA CYS A 3 30.77 3.50 13.16
C CYS A 3 29.94 3.77 11.89
N ALA A 4 28.93 4.66 11.96
CA ALA A 4 28.01 4.92 10.85
C ALA A 4 28.71 5.39 9.56
N HIS A 5 29.86 6.08 9.68
CA HIS A 5 30.65 6.52 8.52
C HIS A 5 31.29 5.38 7.71
N TYR A 6 31.38 4.17 8.26
CA TYR A 6 31.84 2.97 7.56
C TYR A 6 30.71 2.21 6.86
N SER A 7 29.46 2.67 6.98
CA SER A 7 28.35 2.04 6.26
C SER A 7 28.56 2.19 4.75
N PRO A 8 28.49 1.11 3.97
CA PRO A 8 28.65 1.20 2.53
C PRO A 8 27.51 2.01 1.92
N SER A 9 27.83 2.71 0.83
CA SER A 9 26.84 3.39 0.01
C SER A 9 25.97 2.37 -0.75
N PHE A 10 24.79 2.81 -1.19
CA PHE A 10 23.93 1.97 -2.04
C PHE A 10 24.64 1.52 -3.33
N SER A 11 25.45 2.39 -3.95
CA SER A 11 26.22 2.04 -5.15
C SER A 11 27.29 0.99 -4.89
N GLN A 12 27.93 1.01 -3.71
CA GLN A 12 28.86 -0.03 -3.28
C GLN A 12 28.14 -1.36 -3.06
N LEU A 13 26.96 -1.35 -2.44
CA LEU A 13 26.14 -2.55 -2.25
C LEU A 13 25.70 -3.15 -3.59
N VAL A 14 25.17 -2.33 -4.51
CA VAL A 14 24.81 -2.77 -5.87
C VAL A 14 26.02 -3.39 -6.57
N SER A 15 27.19 -2.76 -6.48
CA SER A 15 28.43 -3.28 -7.07
C SER A 15 28.87 -4.59 -6.44
N ALA A 16 28.69 -4.75 -5.12
CA ALA A 16 28.98 -5.99 -4.40
C ALA A 16 28.07 -7.11 -4.87
N VAL A 17 26.75 -6.90 -4.91
CA VAL A 17 25.77 -7.88 -5.42
C VAL A 17 26.11 -8.31 -6.84
N LYS A 18 26.45 -7.36 -7.72
CA LYS A 18 26.86 -7.63 -9.11
C LYS A 18 28.10 -8.52 -9.22
N ARG A 19 29.00 -8.46 -8.24
CA ARG A 19 30.26 -9.22 -8.23
C ARG A 19 30.17 -10.54 -7.49
N LEU A 20 29.11 -10.83 -6.73
CA LEU A 20 28.99 -12.09 -6.00
C LEU A 20 29.13 -13.31 -6.93
N SER A 21 28.47 -13.28 -8.08
CA SER A 21 28.53 -14.36 -9.07
C SER A 21 29.94 -14.55 -9.65
N TYR A 22 30.72 -13.47 -9.79
CA TYR A 22 32.13 -13.55 -10.20
C TYR A 22 32.98 -14.35 -9.20
N PHE A 23 32.63 -14.31 -7.92
CA PHE A 23 33.28 -15.09 -6.86
C PHE A 23 32.64 -16.46 -6.63
N GLY A 24 31.73 -16.91 -7.51
CA GLY A 24 31.02 -18.18 -7.36
C GLY A 24 29.95 -18.18 -6.25
N ILE A 25 29.58 -17.01 -5.74
CA ILE A 25 28.55 -16.85 -4.71
C ILE A 25 27.24 -16.53 -5.40
N ASP A 26 26.22 -17.38 -5.22
CA ASP A 26 24.88 -17.09 -5.69
C ASP A 26 24.24 -15.98 -4.81
N PRO A 27 23.86 -14.82 -5.39
CA PRO A 27 23.17 -13.76 -4.67
C PRO A 27 21.88 -14.25 -4.00
N LYS A 28 21.15 -15.16 -4.65
CA LYS A 28 19.85 -15.63 -4.17
C LYS A 28 19.97 -16.50 -2.92
N SER A 29 21.01 -17.32 -2.83
CA SER A 29 21.30 -18.12 -1.63
C SER A 29 21.91 -17.31 -0.48
N SER A 30 22.51 -16.15 -0.77
CA SER A 30 23.33 -15.40 0.19
C SER A 30 22.62 -14.17 0.77
N ILE A 31 21.73 -13.54 0.00
CA ILE A 31 20.98 -12.34 0.39
C ILE A 31 19.57 -12.77 0.84
N ILE A 32 19.52 -13.52 1.93
CA ILE A 32 18.28 -14.05 2.51
C ILE A 32 17.86 -13.23 3.75
N PRO A 33 16.58 -13.26 4.13
CA PRO A 33 16.11 -12.63 5.36
C PRO A 33 16.95 -13.00 6.59
N ASN A 34 17.07 -12.07 7.53
CA ASN A 34 17.88 -12.17 8.75
C ASN A 34 19.41 -12.14 8.56
N THR A 35 19.92 -12.04 7.32
CA THR A 35 21.34 -11.75 7.10
C THR A 35 21.64 -10.26 7.22
N HIS A 36 22.88 -9.94 7.62
CA HIS A 36 23.31 -8.55 7.71
C HIS A 36 23.23 -7.85 6.35
N ILE A 37 23.68 -8.51 5.28
CA ILE A 37 23.63 -7.94 3.92
C ILE A 37 22.20 -7.65 3.47
N TYR A 38 21.24 -8.52 3.76
CA TYR A 38 19.83 -8.28 3.47
C TYR A 38 19.32 -7.03 4.20
N SER A 39 19.57 -6.93 5.52
CA SER A 39 19.13 -5.79 6.32
C SER A 39 19.76 -4.46 5.87
N LEU A 40 21.02 -4.51 5.46
CA LEU A 40 21.79 -3.37 5.01
C LEU A 40 21.27 -2.86 3.66
N ILE A 41 21.02 -3.76 2.72
CA ILE A 41 20.42 -3.40 1.43
C ILE A 41 18.99 -2.87 1.62
N LEU A 42 18.17 -3.55 2.44
CA LEU A 42 16.79 -3.14 2.70
C LEU A 42 16.69 -1.76 3.37
N SER A 43 17.70 -1.33 4.14
CA SER A 43 17.74 0.00 4.76
C SER A 43 17.69 1.15 3.75
N HIS A 44 18.06 0.90 2.48
CA HIS A 44 17.96 1.88 1.40
C HIS A 44 16.59 1.95 0.73
N ALA A 45 15.68 1.02 1.02
CA ALA A 45 14.36 0.95 0.38
C ALA A 45 13.55 2.26 0.48
N PRO A 46 13.52 3.00 1.60
CA PRO A 46 12.74 4.24 1.69
C PRO A 46 13.24 5.36 0.75
N LEU A 47 14.54 5.39 0.45
CA LEU A 47 15.17 6.45 -0.35
C LEU A 47 15.35 6.05 -1.82
N ARG A 48 15.46 4.74 -2.10
CA ARG A 48 15.82 4.17 -3.40
C ARG A 48 14.89 3.00 -3.78
N PRO A 49 13.56 3.10 -3.59
CA PRO A 49 12.68 1.93 -3.67
C PRO A 49 12.68 1.28 -5.06
N LEU A 50 12.67 2.10 -6.12
CA LEU A 50 12.66 1.60 -7.49
C LEU A 50 13.99 0.94 -7.86
N GLU A 51 15.12 1.60 -7.59
CA GLU A 51 16.44 1.05 -7.88
C GLU A 51 16.67 -0.28 -7.15
N LEU A 52 16.24 -0.37 -5.89
CA LEU A 52 16.34 -1.58 -5.10
C LEU A 52 15.39 -2.69 -5.59
N TYR A 53 14.17 -2.35 -5.98
CA TYR A 53 13.24 -3.31 -6.57
C TYR A 53 13.78 -3.88 -7.89
N THR A 54 14.36 -3.02 -8.73
CA THR A 54 15.06 -3.41 -9.97
C THR A 54 16.28 -4.29 -9.70
N LEU A 55 17.12 -3.96 -8.71
CA LEU A 55 18.24 -4.82 -8.30
C LEU A 55 17.72 -6.20 -7.87
N SER A 56 16.68 -6.21 -7.05
CA SER A 56 16.08 -7.45 -6.55
C SER A 56 15.52 -8.30 -7.69
N ALA A 57 14.90 -7.65 -8.68
CA ALA A 57 14.37 -8.33 -9.85
C ALA A 57 15.46 -8.96 -10.74
N ASN A 58 16.55 -8.23 -10.98
CA ASN A 58 17.67 -8.69 -11.81
C ASN A 58 18.39 -9.93 -11.27
N TYR A 59 18.36 -10.12 -9.95
CA TYR A 59 19.02 -11.25 -9.27
C TYR A 59 18.01 -12.24 -8.65
N ASP A 60 16.74 -12.14 -8.99
CA ASP A 60 15.64 -12.97 -8.45
C ASP A 60 15.62 -13.04 -6.90
N LEU A 61 15.95 -11.90 -6.26
CA LEU A 61 15.95 -11.71 -4.80
C LEU A 61 14.52 -11.44 -4.33
N TYR A 62 13.69 -12.48 -4.40
CA TYR A 62 12.25 -12.39 -4.15
C TYR A 62 11.89 -11.70 -2.82
N ASP A 63 12.45 -12.13 -1.69
CA ASP A 63 12.11 -11.57 -0.38
C ASP A 63 12.48 -10.09 -0.25
N LEU A 64 13.53 -9.65 -0.95
CA LEU A 64 13.97 -8.27 -0.96
C LEU A 64 13.05 -7.41 -1.84
N ALA A 65 12.62 -7.92 -2.99
CA ALA A 65 11.62 -7.27 -3.83
C ALA A 65 10.28 -7.12 -3.11
N VAL A 66 9.83 -8.17 -2.41
CA VAL A 66 8.62 -8.18 -1.58
C VAL A 66 8.69 -7.09 -0.50
N ALA A 67 9.80 -7.04 0.26
CA ALA A 67 9.98 -6.04 1.30
C ALA A 67 10.09 -4.61 0.75
N THR A 68 10.69 -4.43 -0.43
CA THR A 68 10.85 -3.12 -1.07
C THR A 68 9.54 -2.61 -1.67
N SER A 69 8.68 -3.50 -2.15
CA SER A 69 7.46 -3.14 -2.89
C SER A 69 6.48 -2.25 -2.12
N SER A 70 6.45 -2.30 -0.77
CA SER A 70 5.61 -1.41 0.03
C SER A 70 6.02 0.06 -0.08
N HIS A 71 7.30 0.34 -0.37
CA HIS A 71 7.80 1.70 -0.59
C HIS A 71 7.50 2.22 -2.00
N LEU A 72 6.97 1.36 -2.89
CA LEU A 72 6.54 1.74 -4.23
C LEU A 72 5.04 2.05 -4.31
N LEU A 73 4.26 1.91 -3.23
CA LEU A 73 2.82 2.15 -3.28
C LEU A 73 2.45 3.59 -3.68
N SER A 74 3.27 4.56 -3.29
CA SER A 74 3.14 5.98 -3.68
C SER A 74 3.77 6.29 -5.05
N PHE A 75 4.44 5.32 -5.68
CA PHE A 75 5.11 5.51 -6.96
C PHE A 75 4.05 5.60 -8.08
N PRO A 76 4.03 6.68 -8.89
CA PRO A 76 3.06 6.82 -9.97
C PRO A 76 3.44 5.87 -11.12
N LEU A 77 2.69 4.80 -11.31
CA LEU A 77 2.96 3.81 -12.37
C LEU A 77 2.98 4.43 -13.78
N SER A 78 2.28 5.54 -13.99
CA SER A 78 2.30 6.30 -15.25
C SER A 78 3.64 6.95 -15.56
N SER A 79 4.54 7.10 -14.57
CA SER A 79 5.88 7.63 -14.78
C SER A 79 6.93 6.55 -15.07
N LEU A 80 6.53 5.28 -15.21
CA LEU A 80 7.44 4.22 -15.66
C LEU A 80 7.78 4.45 -17.13
N THR A 81 9.07 4.58 -17.43
CA THR A 81 9.56 4.56 -18.82
C THR A 81 9.80 3.13 -19.29
N ASP A 82 9.92 2.94 -20.59
CA ASP A 82 10.21 1.64 -21.18
C ASP A 82 11.57 1.09 -20.69
N GLU A 83 12.56 1.95 -20.49
CA GLU A 83 13.87 1.56 -19.96
C GLU A 83 13.77 1.04 -18.51
N MET A 84 12.93 1.68 -17.69
CA MET A 84 12.66 1.23 -16.33
C MET A 84 11.93 -0.12 -16.33
N ALA A 85 10.92 -0.26 -17.20
CA ALA A 85 10.18 -1.50 -17.36
C ALA A 85 11.09 -2.66 -17.82
N GLN A 86 11.98 -2.40 -18.78
CA GLN A 86 12.98 -3.36 -19.24
C GLN A 86 13.96 -3.74 -18.13
N ALA A 87 14.43 -2.76 -17.34
CA ALA A 87 15.35 -3.00 -16.23
C ALA A 87 14.72 -3.83 -15.10
N ILE A 88 13.43 -3.64 -14.80
CA ILE A 88 12.70 -4.44 -13.79
C ILE A 88 12.45 -5.86 -14.32
N GLY A 89 12.15 -6.00 -15.62
CA GLY A 89 11.80 -7.26 -16.23
C GLY A 89 10.33 -7.67 -16.00
N ALA A 90 9.80 -8.49 -16.92
CA ALA A 90 8.36 -8.74 -17.03
C ALA A 90 7.72 -9.35 -15.77
N VAL A 91 8.40 -10.28 -15.09
CA VAL A 91 7.85 -11.00 -13.93
C VAL A 91 7.63 -10.05 -12.76
N TYR A 92 8.65 -9.26 -12.41
CA TYR A 92 8.56 -8.30 -11.31
C TYR A 92 7.73 -7.09 -11.68
N LEU A 93 7.73 -6.66 -12.94
CA LEU A 93 6.84 -5.61 -13.41
C LEU A 93 5.37 -6.03 -13.25
N LYS A 94 5.00 -7.24 -13.68
CA LYS A 94 3.65 -7.79 -13.46
C LYS A 94 3.29 -7.78 -11.98
N ARG A 95 4.17 -8.27 -11.10
CA ARG A 95 3.95 -8.28 -9.65
C ARG A 95 3.68 -6.88 -9.09
N LEU A 96 4.43 -5.86 -9.52
CA LEU A 96 4.23 -4.47 -9.11
C LEU A 96 2.86 -3.94 -9.56
N PHE A 97 2.49 -4.13 -10.83
CA PHE A 97 1.18 -3.71 -11.32
C PHE A 97 0.02 -4.41 -10.59
N PHE A 98 0.12 -5.72 -10.36
CA PHE A 98 -0.88 -6.48 -9.61
C PHE A 98 -0.99 -6.01 -8.15
N LEU A 99 0.09 -5.58 -7.52
CA LEU A 99 0.04 -4.97 -6.19
C LEU A 99 -0.78 -3.67 -6.21
N HIS A 100 -0.50 -2.75 -7.13
CA HIS A 100 -1.23 -1.48 -7.21
C HIS A 100 -2.70 -1.70 -7.56
N PHE A 101 -2.98 -2.44 -8.64
CA PHE A 101 -4.35 -2.71 -9.06
C PHE A 101 -5.13 -3.51 -8.01
N GLY A 102 -4.50 -4.51 -7.39
CA GLY A 102 -5.13 -5.30 -6.35
C GLY A 102 -5.52 -4.46 -5.13
N ARG A 103 -4.69 -3.49 -4.74
CA ARG A 103 -5.00 -2.54 -3.65
C ARG A 103 -6.10 -1.57 -4.03
N SER A 104 -6.03 -0.96 -5.22
CA SER A 104 -7.08 -0.04 -5.70
C SER A 104 -8.43 -0.76 -5.86
N ASP A 105 -8.45 -2.00 -6.32
CA ASP A 105 -9.67 -2.82 -6.41
C ASP A 105 -10.21 -3.22 -5.04
N ALA A 106 -9.33 -3.63 -4.11
CA ALA A 106 -9.73 -3.90 -2.73
C ALA A 106 -10.32 -2.65 -2.06
N LEU A 107 -9.73 -1.47 -2.26
CA LEU A 107 -10.24 -0.19 -1.76
C LEU A 107 -11.67 0.07 -2.25
N LYS A 108 -11.91 -0.10 -3.56
CA LYS A 108 -13.26 0.05 -4.14
C LYS A 108 -14.23 -0.92 -3.49
N ARG A 109 -13.87 -2.20 -3.38
CA ARG A 109 -14.73 -3.23 -2.76
C ARG A 109 -15.09 -2.92 -1.31
N ILE A 110 -14.14 -2.47 -0.50
CA ILE A 110 -14.42 -2.11 0.90
C ILE A 110 -15.24 -0.83 1.02
N LEU A 111 -15.20 0.10 0.06
CA LEU A 111 -15.99 1.34 0.11
C LEU A 111 -17.46 1.14 -0.32
N LEU A 112 -17.76 0.11 -1.13
CA LEU A 112 -19.09 -0.12 -1.68
C LEU A 112 -20.20 -0.27 -0.64
N SER A 113 -19.91 -0.86 0.52
CA SER A 113 -20.94 -1.14 1.52
C SER A 113 -21.19 0.08 2.42
N PRO A 114 -22.41 0.65 2.45
CA PRO A 114 -22.75 1.76 3.34
C PRO A 114 -22.92 1.30 4.80
N PRO A 115 -23.12 2.24 5.75
CA PRO A 115 -23.54 1.90 7.12
C PRO A 115 -24.84 1.09 7.11
N HIS A 116 -24.96 0.12 8.04
CA HIS A 116 -26.17 -0.70 8.15
C HIS A 116 -27.36 0.14 8.62
N PRO A 117 -28.56 -0.04 8.03
CA PRO A 117 -29.76 0.64 8.49
C PRO A 117 -30.18 0.12 9.87
N HIS A 118 -30.88 0.96 10.62
CA HIS A 118 -31.49 0.59 11.90
C HIS A 118 -33.03 0.60 11.76
N PRO A 119 -33.78 -0.06 12.67
CA PRO A 119 -35.25 0.02 12.68
C PRO A 119 -35.72 1.49 12.78
N PRO A 120 -36.80 1.89 12.06
CA PRO A 120 -37.30 3.27 12.11
C PRO A 120 -37.65 3.72 13.53
N THR A 121 -37.31 4.96 13.84
CA THR A 121 -37.65 5.62 15.11
C THR A 121 -38.51 6.86 14.84
N PRO A 122 -39.18 7.43 15.85
CA PRO A 122 -39.97 8.66 15.66
C PRO A 122 -39.15 9.86 15.15
N SER A 123 -37.83 9.84 15.34
CA SER A 123 -36.89 10.91 14.95
C SER A 123 -36.02 10.56 13.74
N CYS A 124 -36.13 9.35 13.19
CA CYS A 124 -35.36 8.91 12.04
C CYS A 124 -36.07 7.81 11.26
N ASP A 125 -36.48 8.13 10.04
CA ASP A 125 -37.15 7.20 9.14
C ASP A 125 -36.21 6.69 8.02
N PHE A 126 -36.75 5.87 7.12
CA PHE A 126 -36.01 5.36 5.97
C PHE A 126 -35.54 6.46 5.00
N SER A 127 -36.24 7.60 4.94
CA SER A 127 -35.84 8.73 4.10
C SER A 127 -34.55 9.35 4.63
N ASP A 128 -34.45 9.51 5.94
CA ASP A 128 -33.24 10.02 6.60
C ASP A 128 -32.06 9.05 6.46
N GLN A 129 -32.28 7.74 6.65
CA GLN A 129 -31.24 6.73 6.43
C GLN A 129 -30.76 6.68 4.96
N LYS A 130 -31.65 6.97 4.00
CA LYS A 130 -31.30 7.07 2.58
C LYS A 130 -30.42 8.29 2.28
N LYS A 131 -30.59 9.40 3.00
CA LYS A 131 -29.67 10.56 2.91
C LYS A 131 -28.26 10.18 3.33
N LEU A 132 -28.11 9.47 4.46
CA LEU A 132 -26.82 8.95 4.91
C LEU A 132 -26.20 8.01 3.86
N THR A 133 -26.99 7.09 3.32
CA THR A 133 -26.51 6.15 2.27
C THR A 133 -26.00 6.90 1.03
N ARG A 134 -26.69 7.97 0.61
CA ARG A 134 -26.25 8.81 -0.53
C ARG A 134 -24.99 9.59 -0.21
N ALA A 135 -24.90 10.17 0.98
CA ALA A 135 -23.71 10.90 1.43
C ALA A 135 -22.50 9.97 1.53
N TRP A 136 -22.68 8.75 2.03
CA TRP A 136 -21.67 7.70 2.02
C TRP A 136 -21.22 7.35 0.60
N ALA A 137 -22.16 7.14 -0.33
CA ALA A 137 -21.84 6.82 -1.72
C ALA A 137 -21.01 7.92 -2.37
N LEU A 138 -21.34 9.18 -2.12
CA LEU A 138 -20.59 10.33 -2.61
C LEU A 138 -19.17 10.39 -2.02
N ALA A 139 -19.02 10.30 -0.70
CA ALA A 139 -17.72 10.30 -0.04
C ALA A 139 -16.84 9.11 -0.49
N SER A 140 -17.45 7.94 -0.63
CA SER A 140 -16.81 6.72 -1.15
C SER A 140 -16.37 6.88 -2.60
N ALA A 141 -17.17 7.54 -3.44
CA ALA A 141 -16.81 7.82 -4.83
C ALA A 141 -15.58 8.75 -4.92
N TYR A 142 -15.49 9.77 -4.07
CA TYR A 142 -14.30 10.64 -4.01
C TYR A 142 -13.05 9.88 -3.60
N LEU A 143 -13.14 9.01 -2.58
CA LEU A 143 -12.02 8.16 -2.16
C LEU A 143 -11.63 7.13 -3.24
N ALA A 144 -12.60 6.61 -3.98
CA ALA A 144 -12.37 5.63 -5.05
C ALA A 144 -11.88 6.26 -6.37
N TRP A 145 -12.18 7.53 -6.61
CA TRP A 145 -11.75 8.26 -7.81
C TRP A 145 -10.24 8.43 -7.83
N ASP A 146 -9.67 8.88 -6.71
CA ASP A 146 -8.22 8.96 -6.49
C ASP A 146 -7.75 7.73 -5.71
N ALA A 147 -8.09 6.52 -6.18
CA ALA A 147 -7.81 5.24 -5.49
C ALA A 147 -6.29 4.96 -5.38
N ARG A 148 -5.65 5.69 -4.48
CA ARG A 148 -4.24 5.65 -4.16
C ARG A 148 -3.89 4.37 -3.40
N PRO A 149 -2.98 3.53 -3.93
CA PRO A 149 -2.54 2.33 -3.22
C PRO A 149 -1.88 2.64 -1.88
N ASP A 150 -1.32 3.83 -1.69
CA ASP A 150 -0.71 4.32 -0.46
C ASP A 150 -1.66 5.09 0.48
N LEU A 151 -2.98 5.08 0.21
CA LEU A 151 -3.96 5.74 1.06
C LEU A 151 -3.80 5.28 2.52
N SER A 152 -3.61 6.22 3.44
CA SER A 152 -3.47 5.92 4.86
C SER A 152 -4.83 5.71 5.53
N THR A 153 -4.87 4.93 6.62
CA THR A 153 -6.08 4.74 7.43
C THR A 153 -6.56 6.06 8.04
N SER A 154 -5.64 6.95 8.44
CA SER A 154 -6.00 8.26 8.99
C SER A 154 -6.62 9.19 7.95
N THR A 155 -6.11 9.21 6.72
CA THR A 155 -6.71 9.97 5.61
C THR A 155 -8.14 9.49 5.33
N MET A 156 -8.34 8.18 5.32
CA MET A 156 -9.64 7.54 5.13
C MET A 156 -10.65 7.89 6.23
N GLU A 157 -10.24 7.84 7.50
CA GLU A 157 -11.08 8.28 8.62
C GLU A 157 -11.44 9.76 8.50
N SER A 158 -10.45 10.63 8.25
CA SER A 158 -10.66 12.07 8.13
C SER A 158 -11.60 12.44 6.98
N ALA A 159 -11.63 11.65 5.91
CA ALA A 159 -12.56 11.86 4.79
C ALA A 159 -14.01 11.47 5.12
N LEU A 160 -14.22 10.50 6.03
CA LEU A 160 -15.54 9.93 6.32
C LEU A 160 -16.18 10.50 7.60
N ARG A 161 -15.37 10.92 8.59
CA ARG A 161 -15.87 11.49 9.86
C ARG A 161 -16.78 12.73 9.69
N PRO A 162 -16.57 13.65 8.73
CA PRO A 162 -17.47 14.79 8.53
C PRO A 162 -18.92 14.41 8.17
N LEU A 163 -19.17 13.16 7.75
CA LEU A 163 -20.54 12.67 7.56
C LEU A 163 -21.34 12.65 8.86
N GLU A 164 -20.67 12.50 10.01
CA GLU A 164 -21.29 12.47 11.33
C GLU A 164 -21.87 13.83 11.75
N GLU A 165 -21.20 14.93 11.35
CA GLU A 165 -21.61 16.31 11.68
C GLU A 165 -22.99 16.68 11.12
N HIS A 166 -23.40 15.97 10.07
CA HIS A 166 -24.68 16.19 9.38
C HIS A 166 -25.80 15.26 9.90
N LEU A 167 -25.53 14.42 10.91
CA LEU A 167 -26.49 13.48 11.48
C LEU A 167 -27.02 13.96 12.83
N VAL A 168 -28.34 13.91 13.00
CA VAL A 168 -29.02 14.19 14.29
C VAL A 168 -29.38 12.89 15.03
N CYS A 169 -29.59 11.79 14.30
CA CYS A 169 -29.94 10.49 14.86
C CYS A 169 -28.70 9.78 15.44
N GLU A 170 -28.73 9.44 16.73
CA GLU A 170 -27.63 8.74 17.41
C GLU A 170 -27.40 7.32 16.87
N ASP A 171 -28.45 6.60 16.46
CA ASP A 171 -28.31 5.27 15.86
C ASP A 171 -27.59 5.33 14.51
N CYS A 172 -27.89 6.36 13.69
CA CYS A 172 -27.16 6.62 12.44
C CYS A 172 -25.70 6.96 12.68
N LYS A 173 -25.39 7.77 13.71
CA LYS A 173 -24.00 8.07 14.10
C LYS A 173 -23.27 6.80 14.53
N ALA A 174 -23.88 5.98 15.38
CA ALA A 174 -23.31 4.73 15.84
C ALA A 174 -23.07 3.74 14.69
N ALA A 175 -24.02 3.62 13.76
CA ALA A 175 -23.88 2.80 12.56
C ALA A 175 -22.75 3.30 11.65
N LEU A 176 -22.64 4.62 11.45
CA LEU A 176 -21.57 5.25 10.68
C LEU A 176 -20.20 5.02 11.32
N GLN A 177 -20.04 5.28 12.62
CA GLN A 177 -18.78 5.07 13.34
C GLN A 177 -18.35 3.60 13.30
N THR A 178 -19.30 2.68 13.52
CA THR A 178 -19.06 1.24 13.42
C THR A 178 -18.58 0.86 12.02
N ARG A 179 -19.20 1.45 11.00
CA ARG A 179 -18.83 1.21 9.61
C ARG A 179 -17.43 1.74 9.28
N ILE A 180 -17.09 2.96 9.71
CA ILE A 180 -15.77 3.57 9.52
C ILE A 180 -14.70 2.70 10.18
N ARG A 181 -14.89 2.29 11.45
CA ARG A 181 -13.95 1.40 12.16
C ARG A 181 -13.74 0.09 11.41
N THR A 182 -14.82 -0.53 10.97
CA THR A 182 -14.75 -1.78 10.19
C THR A 182 -13.97 -1.59 8.90
N LEU A 183 -14.21 -0.47 8.21
CA LEU A 183 -13.55 -0.14 6.95
C LEU A 183 -12.04 0.09 7.15
N VAL A 184 -11.65 0.80 8.20
CA VAL A 184 -10.24 1.03 8.57
C VAL A 184 -9.53 -0.29 8.86
N VAL A 185 -10.16 -1.19 9.62
CA VAL A 185 -9.60 -2.52 9.90
C VAL A 185 -9.47 -3.32 8.61
N GLN A 186 -10.51 -3.34 7.76
CA GLN A 186 -10.47 -3.99 6.45
C GLN A 186 -9.33 -3.45 5.58
N TRP A 187 -9.15 -2.13 5.54
CA TRP A 187 -8.11 -1.48 4.75
C TRP A 187 -6.70 -1.77 5.28
N ALA A 188 -6.51 -1.75 6.60
CA ALA A 188 -5.23 -2.09 7.22
C ALA A 188 -4.80 -3.54 6.95
N MET A 189 -5.75 -4.44 6.74
CA MET A 189 -5.49 -5.84 6.36
C MET A 189 -5.22 -6.02 4.86
N VAL A 190 -5.50 -5.03 4.01
CA VAL A 190 -5.21 -5.14 2.57
C VAL A 190 -3.70 -5.21 2.36
N LYS A 191 -3.30 -6.21 1.61
CA LYS A 191 -1.91 -6.54 1.27
C LYS A 191 -1.12 -5.32 0.75
N VAL A 192 0.05 -5.06 1.33
CA VAL A 192 0.96 -3.95 0.96
C VAL A 192 2.22 -4.39 0.22
N ARG A 193 2.38 -5.70 -0.04
CA ARG A 193 3.59 -6.27 -0.66
C ARG A 193 3.24 -7.09 -1.91
N ALA A 194 4.09 -7.04 -2.93
CA ALA A 194 3.93 -7.81 -4.16
C ALA A 194 4.34 -9.28 -3.92
N ILE A 195 3.46 -10.25 -4.18
CA ILE A 195 3.74 -11.71 -4.17
C ILE A 195 3.54 -12.17 -5.62
#